data_AF-A0A958G769-F1
#
_entry.id   AF-A0A958G769-F1
#
_cell.length_a   1.000
_cell.length_b   1.000
_cell.length_c   1.000
_cell.angle_alpha   90.00
_cell.angle_beta   90.00
_cell.angle_gamma   90.00
#
_symmetry.space_group_name_H-M   'P 1'
#
loop_
_entity.id
_entity.type
_entity.pdbx_description
1 polymer ?
#
loop_
_entity_poly.entity_id
_entity_poly.type
_entity_poly.pdbx_seq_one_letter_code
_entity_poly.pdbx_strand_id
1 'polypeptide(L)' 'FISVDMGAISETRFESQLFGHIKGAFTGAKEDRPGRFEIADGGTLFLDEIGNLSMPLQAKILTV' A
#
# COMPACT_ATOMS: atom_id res chain seq x y z
N PHE A 1 9.08 11.66 4.59
CA PHE A 1 7.86 11.46 5.42
C PHE A 1 6.67 11.35 4.49
N ILE A 2 5.90 10.27 4.59
CA ILE A 2 4.69 10.02 3.81
C ILE A 2 3.58 9.65 4.79
N SER A 3 2.42 10.28 4.65
CA SER A 3 1.20 9.89 5.37
C SER A 3 0.24 9.20 4.41
N VAL A 4 -0.40 8.15 4.89
CA VAL A 4 -1.42 7.42 4.14
C VAL A 4 -2.61 7.15 5.04
N ASP A 5 -3.78 7.58 4.60
CA ASP A 5 -5.06 7.25 5.21
C ASP A 5 -5.49 5.85 4.76
N MET A 6 -5.60 4.92 5.71
CA MET A 6 -5.99 3.54 5.44
C MET A 6 -7.49 3.38 5.17
N GLY A 7 -8.34 4.28 5.66
CA GLY A 7 -9.77 4.30 5.37
C GLY A 7 -10.08 4.67 3.92
N ALA A 8 -9.19 5.43 3.26
CA ALA A 8 -9.34 5.84 1.87
C ALA A 8 -8.92 4.78 0.83
N ILE A 9 -8.29 3.68 1.25
CA ILE A 9 -7.76 2.63 0.36
C ILE A 9 -8.75 1.46 0.28
N SER A 10 -9.24 1.15 -0.93
CA SER A 10 -10.05 -0.06 -1.14
C SER A 10 -9.19 -1.32 -1.04
N GLU A 11 -9.77 -2.42 -0.54
CA GLU A 11 -9.04 -3.69 -0.35
C GLU A 11 -8.36 -4.18 -1.63
N THR A 12 -9.03 -4.05 -2.79
CA THR A 12 -8.50 -4.46 -4.10
C THR A 12 -7.32 -3.63 -4.58
N ARG A 13 -7.11 -2.44 -4.02
CA ARG A 13 -6.01 -1.53 -4.38
C ARG A 13 -4.93 -1.48 -3.32
N PHE A 14 -5.16 -2.09 -2.16
CA PHE A 14 -4.28 -2.05 -1.00
C PHE A 14 -2.84 -2.43 -1.34
N GLU A 15 -2.66 -3.61 -1.93
CA GLU A 15 -1.32 -4.11 -2.24
C GLU A 15 -0.61 -3.24 -3.28
N SER A 16 -1.31 -2.91 -4.37
CA SER A 16 -0.77 -2.09 -5.45
C SER A 16 -0.39 -0.68 -5.00
N GLN A 17 -1.04 -0.13 -3.97
CA GLN A 17 -0.70 1.18 -3.40
C GLN A 17 0.47 1.10 -2.42
N LEU A 18 0.45 0.13 -1.49
CA LEU A 18 1.49 0.03 -0.46
C LEU A 18 2.78 -0.57 -0.98
N PHE A 19 2.71 -1.65 -1.77
CA PHE A 19 3.85 -2.40 -2.27
C PHE A 19 4.22 -2.06 -3.71
N GLY A 20 3.33 -1.37 -4.42
CA GLY A 20 3.54 -1.02 -5.82
C GLY A 20 3.16 -2.16 -6.75
N HIS A 21 3.44 -1.97 -8.03
CA HIS A 21 3.25 -2.99 -9.05
C HIS A 21 4.10 -2.72 -10.28
N ILE A 22 4.37 -3.77 -11.04
CA ILE A 22 5.00 -3.69 -12.36
C ILE A 22 3.89 -3.71 -13.42
N LYS A 23 4.14 -3.05 -14.55
CA LYS A 23 3.30 -3.10 -15.74
C LYS A 23 2.95 -4.54 -16.09
N GLY A 24 1.66 -4.80 -16.29
CA GLY A 24 1.14 -6.12 -16.63
C GLY A 24 0.91 -7.06 -15.43
N ALA A 25 1.18 -6.64 -14.19
CA ALA A 25 0.90 -7.46 -13.00
C ALA A 25 -0.59 -7.82 -12.82
N PHE A 26 -1.50 -6.96 -13.32
CA PHE A 26 -2.94 -7.21 -13.36
C PHE A 26 -3.60 -6.43 -14.51
N THR A 27 -4.84 -6.77 -14.84
CA THR A 27 -5.63 -6.05 -15.85
C THR A 27 -5.79 -4.58 -15.46
N GLY A 28 -5.10 -3.69 -16.18
CA GLY A 28 -5.09 -2.25 -15.90
C GLY A 28 -3.77 -1.70 -15.35
N ALA A 29 -2.79 -2.56 -15.04
CA ALA A 29 -1.41 -2.16 -14.73
C ALA A 29 -0.68 -1.68 -16.00
N LYS A 30 -0.90 -0.43 -16.39
CA LYS A 30 -0.36 0.14 -17.64
C LYS A 30 1.10 0.57 -17.55
N GLU A 31 1.58 0.83 -16.35
CA GLU A 31 2.91 1.34 -16.05
C GLU A 31 3.41 0.71 -14.75
N ASP A 32 4.72 0.81 -14.54
CA ASP A 32 5.34 0.47 -13.26
C ASP A 32 5.04 1.59 -12.27
N ARG A 33 4.70 1.22 -11.04
CA ARG A 33 4.41 2.19 -9.98
C ARG A 33 5.02 1.73 -8.66
N PRO A 34 5.94 2.53 -8.08
CA PRO A 34 6.52 2.20 -6.79
C PRO A 34 5.46 2.28 -5.68
N GLY A 35 5.62 1.41 -4.68
CA GLY A 35 4.74 1.36 -3.51
C GLY A 35 5.03 2.46 -2.50
N ARG A 36 4.10 2.72 -1.58
CA ARG A 36 4.34 3.69 -0.49
C ARG A 36 5.49 3.28 0.43
N PHE A 37 5.74 1.98 0.62
CA PHE A 37 6.91 1.52 1.37
C PHE A 37 8.22 1.92 0.69
N GLU A 38 8.32 1.68 -0.61
CA GLU A 38 9.49 2.04 -1.41
C GLU A 38 9.71 3.55 -1.45
N ILE A 39 8.65 4.34 -1.67
CA ILE A 39 8.77 5.81 -1.71
C ILE A 39 9.14 6.37 -0.32
N ALA A 40 8.76 5.70 0.76
CA ALA A 40 9.10 6.09 2.12
C ALA A 40 10.45 5.54 2.62
N ASP A 41 11.19 4.80 1.77
CA ASP A 41 12.48 4.23 2.13
C ASP A 41 13.48 5.31 2.59
N GLY A 42 14.26 4.99 3.61
CA GLY A 42 15.13 5.95 4.30
C GLY A 42 14.40 7.08 5.05
N GLY A 43 13.07 7.02 5.14
CA GLY A 43 12.23 8.05 5.75
C GLY A 43 11.28 7.52 6.81
N THR A 44 10.00 7.92 6.71
CA THR A 44 8.96 7.53 7.66
C THR A 44 7.65 7.41 6.89
N LEU A 45 6.97 6.29 7.08
CA LEU A 45 5.62 6.03 6.59
C LEU A 45 4.65 6.05 7.79
N PHE A 46 3.74 7.01 7.80
CA PHE A 46 2.67 7.11 8.78
C PHE A 46 1.37 6.52 8.21
N LEU A 47 0.77 5.59 8.94
CA LEU A 47 -0.46 4.90 8.57
C LEU A 47 -1.58 5.40 9.48
N ASP A 48 -2.42 6.30 8.96
CA ASP A 48 -3.55 6.84 9.70
C ASP A 48 -4.75 5.90 9.62
N GLU A 49 -5.58 5.90 10.67
CA GLU A 49 -6.79 5.07 10.78
C GLU A 49 -6.56 3.57 10.50
N ILE A 50 -5.42 3.02 10.90
CA ILE A 50 -5.06 1.60 10.62
C ILE A 50 -6.10 0.58 11.12
N GLY A 51 -6.90 0.94 12.13
CA GLY A 51 -8.01 0.13 12.63
C GLY A 51 -9.15 -0.08 11.63
N ASN A 52 -9.23 0.72 10.56
CA ASN A 52 -10.20 0.55 9.48
C ASN A 52 -9.85 -0.57 8.50
N LEU A 53 -8.63 -1.12 8.57
CA LEU A 53 -8.23 -2.27 7.75
C LEU A 53 -8.89 -3.55 8.25
N SER A 54 -9.31 -4.41 7.32
CA SER A 54 -9.76 -5.75 7.65
C SER A 54 -8.61 -6.60 8.23
N MET A 55 -8.95 -7.56 9.11
CA MET A 55 -7.97 -8.45 9.75
C MET A 55 -6.97 -9.10 8.76
N PRO A 56 -7.40 -9.57 7.57
CA PRO A 56 -6.46 -10.12 6.58
C PRO A 56 -5.43 -9.09 6.08
N LEU A 57 -5.82 -7.82 5.91
CA LEU A 57 -4.92 -6.76 5.47
C LEU A 57 -3.95 -6.34 6.57
N GLN A 58 -4.39 -6.31 7.83
CA GLN A 58 -3.50 -6.07 8.97
C GLN A 58 -2.40 -7.13 9.06
N ALA A 59 -2.74 -8.41 8.85
CA ALA A 59 -1.76 -9.49 8.83
C ALA A 59 -0.70 -9.32 7.73
N LYS A 60 -1.07 -8.76 6.57
CA LYS A 60 -0.12 -8.46 5.49
C LYS A 60 0.88 -7.36 5.84
N ILE A 61 0.50 -6.39 6.66
CA ILE A 61 1.43 -5.33 7.12
C ILE A 61 2.48 -5.90 8.08
N LEU A 62 2.12 -6.89 8.90
CA LEU A 62 3.03 -7.48 9.88
C LEU A 62 4.20 -8.26 9.27
N THR A 63 4.10 -8.64 8.00
CA THR A 63 5.12 -9.44 7.30
C THR A 63 6.15 -8.62 6.54
N VAL A 64 6.06 -7.28 6.59
CA VAL A 64 6.84 -6.33 5.78
C VAL A 64 8.06 -5.83 6.53
#